data_AF-A0A9R0V6Q1-F1
#
_entry.id   AF-A0A9R0V6Q1-F1
#
_cell.length_a   1.000
_cell.length_b   1.000
_cell.length_c   1.000
_cell.angle_alpha   90.00
_cell.angle_beta   90.00
_cell.angle_gamma   90.00
#
_symmetry.space_group_name_H-M   'P 1'
#
loop_
_entity.id
_entity.type
_entity.pdbx_description
1 polymer ?
#
loop_
_entity_poly.entity_id
_entity_poly.type
_entity_poly.pdbx_seq_one_letter_code
_entity_poly.pdbx_strand_id
1 'polypeptide(L)' 'MSTSTSGGGSLSPQAAAALQEGIGLVFGRWTALQMAVENKWGGPDSRAKADQLAASILSWFTIQLGTIYWSHVVQ' A
#
# COMPACT_ATOMS: atom_id res chain seq x y z
N MET A 1 15.70 4.59 -31.14
CA MET A 1 15.96 3.83 -29.90
C MET A 1 14.84 4.15 -28.94
N SER A 2 13.81 3.32 -28.91
CA SER A 2 12.65 3.51 -28.04
C SER A 2 12.94 2.79 -26.72
N THR A 3 13.15 3.54 -25.64
CA THR A 3 13.24 2.98 -24.30
C THR A 3 11.84 2.60 -23.85
N SER A 4 11.42 1.39 -24.22
CA SER A 4 10.25 0.73 -23.68
C SER A 4 10.54 0.35 -22.24
N THR A 5 10.35 1.26 -21.29
CA THR A 5 10.33 0.90 -19.86
C THR A 5 8.98 0.24 -19.56
N SER A 6 8.79 -0.99 -20.04
CA SER A 6 7.77 -1.90 -19.53
C SER A 6 8.35 -2.64 -18.33
N GLY A 7 8.68 -1.90 -17.27
CA GLY A 7 9.19 -2.46 -16.01
C GLY A 7 8.06 -3.00 -15.14
N GLY A 8 7.25 -3.93 -15.64
CA GLY A 8 6.23 -4.64 -14.88
C GLY A 8 6.84 -5.69 -13.94
N GLY A 9 7.78 -5.27 -13.08
CA GLY A 9 8.40 -6.13 -12.08
C GLY A 9 7.83 -5.82 -10.70
N SER A 10 7.54 -6.87 -9.91
CA SER A 10 7.32 -6.74 -8.47
C SER A 10 8.40 -5.87 -7.84
N LEU A 11 8.02 -5.08 -6.83
CA LEU A 11 8.99 -4.38 -6.00
C LEU A 11 9.98 -5.38 -5.40
N SER A 12 11.27 -5.05 -5.45
CA SER A 12 12.27 -5.82 -4.69
C SER A 12 11.97 -5.74 -3.19
N PRO A 13 12.42 -6.70 -2.38
CA PRO A 13 12.22 -6.66 -0.92
C PRO A 13 12.70 -5.36 -0.27
N GLN A 14 13.81 -4.81 -0.77
CA GLN A 14 14.37 -3.54 -0.32
C GLN A 14 13.48 -2.35 -0.71
N ALA A 15 12.95 -2.34 -1.94
CA ALA A 15 12.02 -1.30 -2.37
C ALA A 15 10.69 -1.37 -1.62
N ALA A 16 10.19 -2.58 -1.32
CA ALA A 16 9.00 -2.77 -0.51
C ALA A 16 9.21 -2.29 0.94
N ALA A 17 10.36 -2.56 1.55
CA ALA A 17 10.71 -2.06 2.88
C ALA A 17 10.80 -0.52 2.90
N ALA A 18 11.48 0.08 1.93
CA ALA A 18 11.57 1.54 1.80
C ALA A 18 10.18 2.18 1.58
N LEU A 19 9.31 1.53 0.81
CA LEU A 19 7.93 1.97 0.63
C LEU A 19 7.12 1.89 1.94
N GLN A 20 7.24 0.79 2.69
CA GLN A 20 6.59 0.65 3.99
C GLN A 20 7.01 1.76 4.95
N GLU A 21 8.30 2.05 5.03
CA GLU A 21 8.83 3.17 5.82
C GLU A 21 8.27 4.52 5.35
N GLY A 22 8.25 4.76 4.03
CA GLY A 22 7.70 5.97 3.44
C GLY A 22 6.21 6.18 3.77
N ILE A 23 5.40 5.12 3.69
CA ILE A 23 3.98 5.14 4.08
C ILE A 23 3.87 5.54 5.56
N GLY A 24 4.66 4.94 6.43
CA GLY A 24 4.69 5.27 7.86
C GLY A 24 5.04 6.74 8.11
N LEU A 25 6.05 7.27 7.43
CA LEU A 25 6.45 8.68 7.54
C LEU A 25 5.36 9.65 7.06
N VAL A 26 4.68 9.35 5.95
CA VAL A 26 3.57 10.17 5.45
C VAL A 26 2.41 10.15 6.44
N PHE A 27 2.05 8.98 6.96
CA PHE A 27 0.95 8.83 7.91
C PHE A 27 1.24 9.55 9.22
N GLY A 28 2.48 9.47 9.72
CA GLY A 28 2.94 10.22 10.89
C GLY A 28 2.99 11.73 10.70
N ARG A 29 2.93 12.24 9.47
CA ARG A 29 2.87 13.69 9.16
C ARG A 29 1.48 14.15 8.75
N TRP A 30 0.54 13.24 8.51
CA TRP A 30 -0.81 13.59 8.10
C TRP A 30 -1.66 13.96 9.31
N THR A 31 -1.75 15.27 9.60
CA THR A 31 -2.46 15.78 10.79
C THR A 31 -3.91 15.31 10.89
N ALA A 32 -4.66 15.32 9.78
CA ALA A 32 -6.06 14.87 9.82
C ALA A 32 -6.21 13.39 10.17
N LEU A 33 -5.32 12.52 9.67
CA LEU A 33 -5.31 11.10 10.03
C LEU A 33 -4.95 10.91 11.50
N GLN A 34 -3.95 11.63 12.01
CA GLN A 34 -3.58 11.60 13.42
C GLN A 34 -4.74 12.03 14.32
N MET A 35 -5.38 13.16 14.00
CA MET A 35 -6.58 13.61 14.72
C MET A 35 -7.71 12.58 14.67
N ALA A 36 -7.94 11.94 13.53
CA ALA A 36 -8.96 10.90 13.40
C ALA A 36 -8.68 9.68 14.30
N VAL A 37 -7.42 9.28 14.42
CA VAL A 37 -7.02 8.17 15.29
C VAL A 37 -7.12 8.54 16.76
N GLU A 38 -6.59 9.70 17.16
CA GLU A 38 -6.60 10.19 18.54
C GLU A 38 -8.02 10.41 19.08
N ASN A 39 -8.88 11.03 18.26
CA ASN A 39 -10.26 11.33 18.62
C ASN A 39 -11.23 10.19 18.30
N LYS A 40 -10.73 9.03 17.87
CA LYS A 40 -11.54 7.85 17.55
C LYS A 40 -12.66 8.13 16.55
N TRP A 41 -12.42 8.98 15.55
CA TRP A 41 -13.43 9.35 14.54
C TRP A 41 -13.93 8.14 13.72
N GLY A 42 -13.14 7.07 13.63
CA GLY A 42 -13.53 5.79 13.03
C GLY A 42 -14.02 4.73 14.03
N GLY A 43 -14.33 5.13 15.27
CA GLY A 43 -14.69 4.23 16.37
C GLY A 43 -13.48 3.74 17.20
N PRO A 44 -13.70 2.79 18.13
CA PRO A 44 -12.66 2.26 19.01
C PRO A 44 -11.43 1.73 18.26
N ASP A 45 -11.63 1.23 17.04
CA ASP A 45 -10.61 0.58 16.23
C ASP A 45 -9.91 1.55 15.25
N SER A 46 -10.01 2.86 15.46
CA SER A 46 -9.48 3.88 14.53
C SER A 46 -7.98 3.69 14.24
N ARG A 47 -7.19 3.26 15.23
CA ARG A 47 -5.77 2.92 15.04
C ARG A 47 -5.62 1.73 14.08
N ALA A 48 -6.34 0.64 14.33
CA ALA A 48 -6.30 -0.55 13.47
C ALA A 48 -6.73 -0.23 12.03
N LYS A 49 -7.69 0.69 11.85
CA LYS A 49 -8.10 1.16 10.51
C LYS A 49 -6.98 1.93 9.80
N ALA A 50 -6.21 2.76 10.52
CA ALA A 50 -5.05 3.44 9.95
C ALA A 50 -3.94 2.44 9.57
N ASP A 51 -3.69 1.44 10.40
CA ASP A 51 -2.71 0.38 10.11
C ASP A 51 -3.13 -0.47 8.90
N GLN A 52 -4.42 -0.81 8.81
CA GLN A 52 -5.00 -1.51 7.65
C GLN A 52 -4.90 -0.68 6.37
N LEU A 53 -5.08 0.64 6.44
CA LEU A 53 -4.91 1.52 5.29
C LEU A 53 -3.45 1.51 4.81
N ALA A 54 -2.48 1.59 5.72
CA ALA A 54 -1.06 1.52 5.38
C ALA A 54 -0.70 0.18 4.72
N ALA A 55 -1.18 -0.94 5.30
CA ALA A 55 -0.98 -2.27 4.74
C ALA A 55 -1.64 -2.44 3.36
N SER A 56 -2.84 -1.86 3.16
CA SER A 56 -3.55 -1.92 1.88
C SER A 56 -2.82 -1.16 0.78
N ILE A 57 -2.24 0.01 1.10
CA ILE A 57 -1.40 0.76 0.16
C ILE A 57 -0.15 -0.05 -0.19
N LEU A 58 0.57 -0.57 0.79
CA LEU A 58 1.76 -1.40 0.55
C LEU A 58 1.42 -2.63 -0.32
N SER A 59 0.31 -3.30 0.00
CA SER A 59 -0.25 -4.41 -0.75
C SER A 59 -0.54 -4.04 -2.21
N TRP A 60 -1.16 -2.88 -2.47
CA TRP A 60 -1.43 -2.42 -3.83
C TRP A 60 -0.18 -2.35 -4.71
N PHE A 61 0.93 -1.88 -4.15
CA PHE A 61 2.21 -1.76 -4.85
C PHE A 61 3.02 -3.06 -4.91
N THR A 62 2.68 -4.06 -4.10
CA THR A 62 3.40 -5.35 -4.05
C THR A 62 2.63 -6.52 -4.69
N ILE A 63 1.29 -6.45 -4.79
CA ILE A 63 0.39 -7.54 -5.21
C ILE A 63 0.01 -7.51 -6.71
N GLN A 64 0.66 -6.71 -7.56
CA GLN A 64 0.39 -6.72 -9.03
C GLN A 64 0.71 -8.06 -9.77
N LEU A 65 0.92 -9.18 -9.06
CA LEU A 65 1.21 -10.53 -9.62
C LEU A 65 0.12 -11.59 -9.36
N GLY A 66 -0.94 -11.29 -8.60
CA GLY A 66 -1.98 -12.29 -8.30
C GLY A 66 -3.20 -12.28 -9.21
N THR A 67 -3.55 -11.13 -9.80
CA THR A 67 -4.88 -10.93 -10.40
C THR A 67 -4.93 -11.18 -11.91
N ILE A 68 -3.79 -11.15 -12.63
CA ILE A 68 -3.78 -11.37 -14.09
C ILE A 68 -3.83 -12.87 -14.46
N TYR A 69 -3.45 -13.78 -13.55
CA TYR A 69 -3.37 -15.22 -13.87
C TYR A 69 -4.72 -15.94 -13.96
N TRP A 70 -5.80 -15.36 -13.42
CA TRP A 70 -7.13 -16.00 -13.40
C TRP A 70 -8.01 -15.65 -14.60
N SER A 71 -7.64 -14.63 -15.40
CA SER A 71 -8.45 -14.20 -16.57
C SER A 71 -8.29 -15.08 -17.82
N HIS A 72 -7.36 -16.05 -17.83
CA HIS A 72 -7.04 -16.86 -19.02
C HIS A 72 -7.15 -18.38 -18.80
N VAL A 73 -7.56 -18.86 -17.62
CA VAL A 73 -7.52 -20.31 -17.28
C VAL A 73 -8.91 -20.95 -17.13
N VAL A 74 -9.98 -20.21 -17.36
CA VAL A 74 -11.34 -20.77 -17.45
C VAL A 74 -12.02 -20.35 -18.75
N GLN A 75 -11.87 -21.20 -19.77
CA GLN A 75 -12.77 -21.29 -20.92
C GLN A 75 -13.03 -22.76 -21.24
#